data_AF-A0A2M7BP14-F1
#
_entry.id   AF-A0A2M7BP14-F1
#
_cell.length_a   1.000
_cell.length_b   1.000
_cell.length_c   1.000
_cell.angle_alpha   90.00
_cell.angle_beta   90.00
_cell.angle_gamma   90.00
#
_symmetry.space_group_name_H-M   'P 1'
#
loop_
_entity.id
_entity.type
_entity.pdbx_description
1 polymer ?
#
loop_
_entity_poly.entity_id
_entity_poly.type
_entity_poly.pdbx_seq_one_letter_code
_entity_poly.pdbx_strand_id
1 'polypeptide(L)'
;MSNSSDLSTLTSIENLIHSHNTRLENLQKELKTHKMMLEALLENDKEYQEAATAATSATKLKTQAKAKVLSVTDAKNQVEKIKEQQMEAKELKIALSDYLSQYVVLSGSNQIESPDGQVFDIVSSAHLSKK
;
A
#
# COMPACT_ATOMS: atom_id res chain seq x y z
N MET A 1 -3.01 16.89 42.03
CA MET A 1 -3.71 17.74 41.04
C MET A 1 -3.50 17.28 39.59
N SER A 2 -2.81 16.16 39.30
CA SER A 2 -2.55 15.68 37.93
C SER A 2 -3.71 14.92 37.25
N ASN A 3 -4.61 14.28 38.01
CA ASN A 3 -5.64 13.43 37.41
C ASN A 3 -6.71 14.22 36.61
N SER A 4 -6.94 15.49 36.97
CA SER A 4 -7.90 16.36 36.26
C SER A 4 -7.30 16.94 34.97
N SER A 5 -5.98 17.16 34.92
CA SER A 5 -5.31 17.64 33.70
C SER A 5 -5.26 16.54 32.65
N ASP A 6 -4.95 15.31 33.05
CA ASP A 6 -4.82 14.18 32.11
C ASP A 6 -6.17 13.80 31.49
N LEU A 7 -7.26 13.86 32.27
CA LEU A 7 -8.62 13.67 31.77
C LEU A 7 -9.03 14.79 30.80
N SER A 8 -8.62 16.03 31.06
CA SER A 8 -8.87 17.16 30.17
C SER A 8 -8.09 17.03 28.84
N THR A 9 -6.84 16.57 28.89
CA THR A 9 -6.01 16.31 27.72
C THR A 9 -6.58 15.17 26.87
N LEU A 10 -7.01 14.08 27.49
CA LEU A 10 -7.66 12.96 26.80
C LEU A 10 -8.93 13.42 26.07
N THR A 11 -9.80 14.16 26.77
CA THR A 11 -11.03 14.71 26.19
C THR A 11 -10.73 15.67 25.03
N SER A 12 -9.66 16.49 25.14
CA SER A 12 -9.20 17.35 24.05
C SER A 12 -8.73 16.54 22.84
N ILE A 13 -7.96 15.48 23.05
CA ILE A 13 -7.50 14.58 21.97
C ILE A 13 -8.68 13.88 21.30
N GLU A 14 -9.64 13.37 22.07
CA GLU A 14 -10.85 12.74 21.53
C GLU A 14 -11.67 13.72 20.68
N ASN A 15 -11.88 14.95 21.16
CA ASN A 15 -12.56 16.00 20.39
C ASN A 15 -11.80 16.35 19.10
N LEU A 16 -10.47 16.40 19.15
CA LEU A 16 -9.63 16.61 17.96
C LEU A 16 -9.77 15.45 16.97
N ILE A 17 -9.69 14.20 17.44
CA ILE A 17 -9.88 12.99 16.62
C ILE A 17 -11.25 13.03 15.92
N HIS A 18 -12.33 13.30 16.66
CA HIS A 18 -13.68 13.35 16.09
C HIS A 18 -13.85 14.50 15.08
N SER A 19 -13.33 15.68 15.39
CA SER A 19 -13.35 16.84 14.50
C SER A 19 -12.60 16.55 13.19
N HIS A 20 -11.39 15.98 13.30
CA HIS A 20 -10.57 15.64 12.13
C HIS A 20 -11.21 14.51 11.32
N ASN A 21 -11.77 13.49 11.97
CA ASN A 21 -12.47 12.40 11.27
C ASN A 21 -13.69 12.93 10.49
N THR A 22 -14.51 13.78 11.11
CA THR A 22 -15.68 14.39 10.46
C THR A 22 -15.26 15.26 9.27
N ARG A 23 -14.21 16.08 9.44
CA ARG A 23 -13.67 16.91 8.36
C ARG A 23 -13.12 16.04 7.23
N LEU A 24 -12.42 14.96 7.55
CA LEU A 24 -11.88 14.02 6.58
C LEU A 24 -12.99 13.35 5.76
N GLU A 25 -14.05 12.88 6.41
CA GLU A 25 -15.20 12.27 5.72
C GLU A 25 -15.88 13.24 4.76
N ASN A 26 -16.05 14.51 5.17
CA ASN A 26 -16.63 15.54 4.32
C ASN A 26 -15.72 15.87 3.13
N LEU A 27 -14.42 16.05 3.36
CA LEU A 27 -13.44 16.27 2.28
C LEU A 27 -13.40 15.09 1.30
N GLN A 28 -13.51 13.85 1.77
CA GLN A 28 -13.58 12.68 0.90
C GLN A 28 -14.83 12.68 0.02
N LYS A 29 -15.98 13.10 0.54
CA LYS A 29 -17.22 13.26 -0.25
C LYS A 29 -17.08 14.37 -1.30
N GLU A 30 -16.57 15.54 -0.90
CA GLU A 30 -16.34 16.67 -1.81
C GLU A 30 -15.37 16.30 -2.93
N LEU A 31 -14.24 15.66 -2.59
CA LEU A 31 -13.27 15.15 -3.57
C LEU A 31 -13.91 14.18 -4.55
N LYS A 32 -14.78 13.28 -4.09
CA LYS A 32 -15.51 12.36 -4.98
C LYS A 32 -16.39 13.14 -5.96
N THR A 33 -17.14 14.13 -5.49
CA THR A 33 -17.98 14.99 -6.34
C THR A 33 -17.16 15.72 -7.39
N HIS A 34 -16.05 16.37 -6.98
CA HIS A 34 -15.18 17.07 -7.92
C HIS A 34 -14.55 16.14 -8.96
N LYS A 35 -14.17 14.92 -8.58
CA LYS A 35 -13.70 13.90 -9.53
C LYS A 35 -14.77 13.53 -10.55
N MET A 36 -16.00 13.26 -10.12
CA MET A 36 -17.11 12.95 -11.03
C MET A 36 -17.40 14.10 -11.99
N MET A 37 -17.36 15.36 -11.51
CA MET A 37 -17.54 16.53 -12.37
C MET A 37 -16.42 16.65 -13.40
N LEU A 38 -15.17 16.44 -12.99
CA LEU A 38 -14.03 16.46 -13.89
C LEU A 38 -14.10 15.34 -14.93
N GLU A 39 -14.47 14.12 -14.52
CA GLU A 39 -14.71 12.99 -15.41
C GLU A 39 -15.78 13.34 -16.46
N ALA A 40 -16.90 13.94 -16.04
CA ALA A 40 -17.93 14.39 -16.97
C ALA A 40 -17.44 15.48 -17.93
N LEU A 41 -16.55 16.39 -17.51
CA LEU A 41 -15.96 17.39 -18.40
C LEU A 41 -15.08 16.72 -19.47
N LEU A 42 -14.22 15.79 -19.05
CA LEU A 42 -13.36 15.03 -19.97
C LEU A 42 -14.18 14.17 -20.93
N GLU A 43 -15.20 13.48 -20.43
CA GLU A 43 -16.10 12.67 -21.24
C GLU A 43 -16.88 13.47 -22.28
N ASN A 44 -17.07 14.77 -22.10
CA ASN A 44 -17.73 15.63 -23.08
C ASN A 44 -16.75 16.37 -24.01
N ASP A 45 -15.45 16.30 -23.75
CA ASP A 45 -14.43 16.91 -24.60
C ASP A 45 -14.08 16.00 -25.78
N LYS A 46 -14.23 16.52 -27.00
CA LYS A 46 -14.06 15.73 -28.23
C LYS A 46 -12.61 15.30 -28.46
N GLU A 47 -11.64 16.19 -28.24
CA GLU A 47 -10.23 15.88 -28.42
C GLU A 47 -9.78 14.78 -27.44
N TYR A 48 -10.22 14.90 -26.18
CA TYR A 48 -10.01 13.88 -25.16
C TYR A 48 -10.65 12.55 -25.54
N GLN A 49 -11.91 12.53 -26.00
CA GLN A 49 -12.60 11.30 -26.42
C GLN A 49 -11.84 10.57 -27.55
N GLU A 50 -11.36 11.31 -28.55
CA GLU A 50 -10.60 10.76 -29.68
C GLU A 50 -9.26 10.18 -29.20
N ALA A 51 -8.53 10.91 -28.36
CA ALA A 51 -7.28 10.45 -27.77
C ALA A 51 -7.48 9.23 -26.86
N ALA A 52 -8.52 9.22 -26.02
CA ALA A 52 -8.87 8.12 -25.13
C ALA A 52 -9.26 6.85 -25.91
N THR A 53 -9.98 7.01 -27.01
CA THR A 53 -10.35 5.90 -27.91
C THR A 53 -9.12 5.30 -28.60
N ALA A 54 -8.21 6.15 -29.09
CA ALA A 54 -6.95 5.70 -29.67
C ALA A 54 -6.08 4.97 -28.62
N ALA A 55 -5.95 5.51 -27.41
CA ALA A 55 -5.22 4.89 -26.30
C ALA A 55 -5.82 3.55 -25.88
N THR A 56 -7.14 3.45 -25.82
CA THR A 56 -7.85 2.19 -25.53
C THR A 56 -7.56 1.14 -26.59
N SER A 57 -7.58 1.53 -27.87
CA SER A 57 -7.27 0.64 -29.00
C SER A 57 -5.83 0.16 -28.96
N ALA A 58 -4.88 1.08 -28.74
CA ALA A 58 -3.47 0.74 -28.57
C ALA A 58 -3.22 -0.19 -27.37
N THR A 59 -3.93 0.03 -26.26
CA THR A 59 -3.86 -0.81 -25.06
C THR A 59 -4.38 -2.22 -25.33
N LYS A 60 -5.49 -2.36 -26.08
CA LYS A 60 -6.01 -3.66 -26.51
C LYS A 60 -4.98 -4.41 -27.36
N LEU A 61 -4.39 -3.74 -28.36
CA LEU A 61 -3.35 -4.34 -29.22
C LEU A 61 -2.12 -4.77 -28.40
N LYS A 62 -1.63 -3.89 -27.51
CA LYS A 62 -0.52 -4.20 -26.59
C LYS A 62 -0.85 -5.41 -25.71
N THR A 63 -2.07 -5.50 -25.21
CA THR A 63 -2.53 -6.61 -24.36
C THR A 63 -2.57 -7.92 -25.14
N GLN A 64 -3.10 -7.91 -26.37
CA GLN A 64 -3.10 -9.08 -27.25
C GLN A 64 -1.68 -9.53 -27.61
N ALA A 65 -0.80 -8.59 -27.95
CA ALA A 65 0.61 -8.88 -28.22
C ALA A 65 1.31 -9.48 -26.99
N LYS A 66 1.08 -8.90 -25.81
CA LYS A 66 1.59 -9.44 -24.53
C LYS A 66 1.07 -10.85 -24.27
N ALA A 67 -0.23 -11.10 -24.48
CA ALA A 67 -0.82 -12.42 -24.30
C ALA A 67 -0.18 -13.47 -25.24
N LYS A 68 0.11 -13.09 -26.48
CA LYS A 68 0.84 -13.94 -27.44
C LYS A 68 2.27 -14.23 -26.98
N VAL A 69 2.99 -13.24 -26.43
CA VAL A 69 4.33 -13.48 -25.86
C VAL A 69 4.25 -14.41 -24.66
N LEU A 70 3.31 -14.18 -23.76
CA LEU A 70 3.11 -14.98 -22.55
C LEU A 70 2.57 -16.40 -22.83
N SER A 71 2.06 -16.67 -24.03
CA SER A 71 1.61 -18.02 -24.39
C SER A 71 2.77 -18.93 -24.84
N VAL A 72 3.93 -18.36 -25.16
CA VAL A 72 5.15 -19.10 -25.52
C VAL A 72 5.73 -19.79 -24.27
N THR A 73 6.23 -21.01 -24.44
CA THR A 73 6.73 -21.87 -23.36
C THR A 73 7.74 -21.16 -22.45
N ASP A 74 8.76 -20.50 -23.01
CA ASP A 74 9.78 -19.81 -22.22
C ASP A 74 9.20 -18.72 -21.33
N ALA A 75 8.22 -17.97 -21.85
CA ALA A 75 7.55 -16.92 -21.10
C ALA A 75 6.65 -17.49 -19.98
N LYS A 76 5.98 -18.62 -20.23
CA LYS A 76 5.20 -19.32 -19.19
C LYS A 76 6.10 -19.81 -18.06
N ASN A 77 7.20 -20.48 -18.40
CA ASN A 77 8.18 -20.98 -17.43
C ASN A 77 8.74 -19.83 -16.58
N GLN A 78 9.03 -18.68 -17.20
CA GLN A 78 9.50 -17.52 -16.47
C GLN A 78 8.43 -16.94 -15.53
N VAL A 79 7.16 -16.90 -15.95
CA VAL A 79 6.04 -16.46 -15.10
C VAL A 79 5.84 -17.40 -13.92
N GLU A 80 5.94 -18.71 -14.11
CA GLU A 80 5.84 -19.69 -13.05
C GLU A 80 6.99 -19.53 -12.05
N LYS A 81 8.23 -19.44 -12.53
CA LYS A 81 9.40 -19.18 -11.69
C LYS A 81 9.27 -17.89 -10.87
N ILE A 82 8.74 -16.82 -11.47
CA ILE A 82 8.49 -15.56 -10.74
C ILE A 82 7.48 -15.80 -9.61
N LYS A 83 6.39 -16.54 -9.86
CA LYS A 83 5.37 -16.82 -8.82
C LYS A 83 5.93 -17.66 -7.70
N GLU A 84 6.73 -18.68 -8.01
CA GLU A 84 7.42 -19.52 -7.03
C GLU A 84 8.34 -18.68 -6.14
N GLN A 85 9.20 -17.85 -6.74
CA GLN A 85 10.12 -16.98 -6.01
C GLN A 85 9.40 -15.93 -5.16
N GLN A 86 8.25 -15.43 -5.62
CA GLN A 86 7.42 -14.51 -4.82
C GLN A 86 6.80 -15.19 -3.60
N MET A 87 6.37 -16.45 -3.75
CA MET A 87 5.84 -17.24 -2.64
C MET A 87 6.93 -17.51 -1.61
N GLU A 88 8.09 -18.01 -2.07
CA GLU A 88 9.26 -18.27 -1.24
C GLU A 88 9.71 -16.99 -0.50
N ALA A 89 9.84 -15.87 -1.19
CA ALA A 89 10.22 -14.60 -0.58
C ALA A 89 9.20 -14.12 0.47
N LYS A 90 7.90 -14.40 0.28
CA LYS A 90 6.87 -14.06 1.27
C LYS A 90 7.00 -14.92 2.52
N GLU A 91 7.18 -16.22 2.36
CA GLU A 91 7.37 -17.16 3.47
C GLU A 91 8.63 -16.82 4.27
N LEU A 92 9.74 -16.56 3.58
CA LEU A 92 10.99 -16.13 4.21
C LEU A 92 10.84 -14.82 4.97
N LYS A 93 10.09 -13.83 4.44
CA LYS A 93 9.84 -12.57 5.16
C LYS A 93 9.02 -12.77 6.43
N ILE A 94 8.01 -13.65 6.40
CA ILE A 94 7.21 -13.96 7.58
C ILE A 94 8.10 -14.63 8.63
N ALA A 95 8.82 -15.69 8.26
CA ALA A 95 9.73 -16.38 9.16
C ALA A 95 10.80 -15.44 9.73
N LEU A 96 11.40 -14.59 8.90
CA LEU A 96 12.38 -13.59 9.33
C LEU A 96 11.77 -12.61 10.35
N SER A 97 10.56 -12.10 10.10
CA SER A 97 9.87 -11.21 11.04
C SER A 97 9.62 -11.89 12.39
N ASP A 98 9.22 -13.16 12.38
CA ASP A 98 9.00 -13.95 13.59
C ASP A 98 10.31 -14.18 14.35
N TYR A 99 11.41 -14.48 13.65
CA TYR A 99 12.74 -14.65 14.26
C TYR A 99 13.29 -13.35 14.83
N LEU A 100 13.15 -12.23 14.11
CA LEU A 100 13.57 -10.92 14.59
C LEU A 100 12.77 -10.50 15.83
N SER A 101 11.47 -10.77 15.85
CA SER A 101 10.62 -10.50 17.01
C SER A 101 11.05 -11.32 18.23
N GLN A 102 11.32 -12.61 18.04
CA GLN A 102 11.87 -13.47 19.10
C GLN A 102 13.25 -13.00 19.57
N TYR A 103 14.12 -12.60 18.65
CA TYR A 103 15.44 -12.07 18.98
C TYR A 103 15.35 -10.82 19.87
N VAL A 104 14.47 -9.86 19.55
CA VAL A 104 14.24 -8.67 20.38
C VAL A 104 13.77 -9.07 21.78
N VAL A 105 12.84 -10.02 21.89
CA VAL A 105 12.32 -10.51 23.16
C VAL A 105 13.41 -11.18 24.01
N LEU A 106 14.28 -12.00 23.39
CA LEU A 106 15.30 -12.77 24.09
C LEU A 106 16.55 -11.96 24.44
N SER A 107 17.01 -11.11 23.51
CA SER A 107 18.24 -10.33 23.66
C SER A 107 18.01 -8.97 24.33
N GLY A 108 16.78 -8.45 24.29
CA GLY A 108 16.46 -7.07 24.68
C GLY A 108 17.01 -6.01 23.72
N SER A 109 17.64 -6.41 22.61
CA SER A 109 18.23 -5.51 21.62
C SER A 109 17.40 -5.49 20.35
N ASN A 110 17.23 -4.29 19.79
CA ASN A 110 16.67 -4.07 18.46
C ASN A 110 17.75 -3.94 17.38
N GLN A 111 18.98 -4.40 17.65
CA GLN A 111 20.09 -4.37 16.70
C GLN A 111 20.66 -5.76 16.48
N ILE A 112 20.96 -6.08 15.22
CA ILE A 112 21.60 -7.33 14.80
C ILE A 112 22.78 -7.03 13.89
N GLU A 113 23.92 -7.65 14.18
CA GLU A 113 25.12 -7.59 13.34
C GLU A 113 25.11 -8.75 12.35
N SER A 114 25.40 -8.45 11.08
CA SER A 114 25.54 -9.44 10.02
C SER A 114 26.95 -10.03 10.01
N PRO A 115 27.14 -11.23 9.41
CA PRO A 115 28.46 -11.88 9.37
C PRO A 115 29.58 -11.07 8.69
N ASP A 116 29.21 -10.07 7.90
CA ASP A 116 30.11 -9.13 7.23
C ASP A 116 30.40 -7.85 8.06
N GLY A 117 29.92 -7.79 9.30
CA GLY A 117 30.14 -6.67 10.24
C GLY A 117 29.15 -5.51 10.06
N GLN A 118 28.12 -5.65 9.24
CA GLN A 118 27.09 -4.62 9.09
C GLN A 118 26.05 -4.72 10.20
N VAL A 119 25.72 -3.60 10.86
CA VAL A 119 24.70 -3.55 11.91
C VAL A 119 23.37 -3.06 11.33
N PHE A 120 22.30 -3.78 11.64
CA PHE A 120 20.94 -3.50 11.20
C PHE A 120 20.02 -3.22 12.41
N ASP A 121 19.17 -2.21 12.30
CA ASP A 121 18.09 -1.95 13.25
C ASP A 121 16.83 -2.77 12.89
N ILE A 122 16.21 -3.36 13.90
CA ILE A 122 14.94 -4.09 13.81
C ILE A 122 13.79 -3.09 13.98
N VAL A 123 13.01 -2.87 12.93
CA VAL A 123 11.90 -1.90 12.90
C VAL A 123 10.54 -2.61 12.92
N SER A 124 9.72 -2.29 13.92
CA SER A 124 8.31 -2.74 14.01
C SER A 124 7.37 -1.63 13.54
N SER A 125 6.30 -1.96 12.80
CA SER A 125 5.29 -0.99 12.36
C SER A 125 3.89 -1.36 12.86
N ALA A 126 3.25 -0.45 13.60
CA ALA A 126 1.88 -0.62 14.11
C ALA A 126 0.90 0.20 13.27
N HIS A 127 -0.26 -0.38 12.93
CA HIS A 127 -1.31 0.29 12.14
C HIS A 127 -2.70 -0.08 12.62
N LEU A 128 -3.63 0.88 12.58
CA LEU A 128 -5.06 0.66 12.82
C LEU A 128 -5.71 0.07 11.57
N SER A 129 -6.53 -0.97 11.72
CA SER A 129 -7.34 -1.55 10.65
C SER A 129 -8.82 -1.52 11.02
N LYS A 130 -9.70 -1.35 10.02
CA LYS A 130 -11.15 -1.51 10.19
C LYS A 130 -11.45 -3.01 10.34
N LYS A 131 -12.35 -3.37 11.26
CA LYS A 131 -12.95 -4.71 11.30
C LYS A 131 -13.87 -4.91 10.10
#